data_AF-A0AAV4PPY2-F1
#
_entry.id   AF-A0AAV4PPY2-F1
#
_cell.length_a   1.000
_cell.length_b   1.000
_cell.length_c   1.000
_cell.angle_alpha   90.00
_cell.angle_beta   90.00
_cell.angle_gamma   90.00
#
_symmetry.space_group_name_H-M   'P 1'
#
loop_
_entity.id
_entity.type
_entity.pdbx_description
1 polymer ?
#
loop_
_entity_poly.entity_id
_entity_poly.type
_entity_poly.pdbx_seq_one_letter_code
_entity_poly.pdbx_strand_id
1 'polypeptide(L)'
;MKDSVKVRKCILCNGPHSATSNICPRLTLEQKILEFKCRNHLTIGEARRLYAHSSKTNYSEAAKINSAAPNIEEIVNQRVEYCSKHYN
;
A
#
# COMPACT_ATOMS: atom_id res chain seq x y z
N MET A 1 21.68 26.45 33.73
CA MET A 1 21.32 26.97 32.39
C MET A 1 20.58 25.84 31.68
N LYS A 2 19.26 25.93 31.51
CA LYS A 2 18.49 24.90 30.79
C LYS A 2 18.46 25.35 29.34
N ASP A 3 19.43 24.90 28.56
CA ASP A 3 19.40 25.09 27.11
C ASP A 3 18.13 24.44 26.58
N SER A 4 17.17 25.29 26.23
CA SER A 4 15.93 24.88 25.60
C SER A 4 16.30 24.45 24.19
N VAL A 5 16.71 23.19 24.03
CA VAL A 5 16.87 22.56 22.72
C VAL A 5 15.56 22.76 21.98
N LYS A 6 15.54 23.73 21.06
CA LYS A 6 14.38 24.02 20.22
C LYS A 6 14.22 22.82 19.29
N VAL A 7 13.49 21.82 19.75
CA VAL A 7 13.14 20.65 18.95
C VAL A 7 12.39 21.16 17.74
N ARG A 8 13.06 21.14 16.57
CA ARG A 8 12.39 21.45 15.31
C ARG A 8 11.22 20.50 15.17
N LYS A 9 10.03 21.05 14.91
CA LYS A 9 8.83 20.25 14.65
C LYS A 9 9.14 19.23 13.57
N CYS A 10 8.69 18.00 13.78
CA CYS A 10 8.89 16.93 12.82
C CYS A 10 8.29 17.33 11.47
N ILE A 11 9.08 17.36 10.39
CA ILE A 11 8.56 17.70 9.06
C ILE A 11 7.55 16.67 8.52
N LEU A 12 7.55 15.45 9.07
CA LEU A 12 6.69 14.36 8.60
C LEU A 12 5.31 14.36 9.26
N CYS A 13 5.17 14.84 10.50
CA CYS A 13 3.89 14.83 11.23
C CYS A 13 3.61 16.10 12.04
N ASN A 14 4.49 17.11 11.98
CA ASN A 14 4.45 18.36 12.72
C ASN A 14 4.46 18.23 14.25
N GLY A 15 4.77 17.04 14.78
CA GLY A 15 4.86 16.76 16.22
C GLY A 15 6.09 17.36 16.92
N PRO A 16 6.09 17.44 18.25
CA PRO A 16 7.18 18.00 19.07
C PRO A 16 8.35 17.02 19.25
N HIS A 17 8.88 16.50 18.14
CA HIS A 17 10.04 15.60 18.11
C HIS A 17 10.84 15.81 16.82
N SER A 18 12.06 15.30 16.76
CA SER A 18 12.86 15.35 15.54
C SER A 18 12.26 14.46 14.43
N ALA A 19 12.54 14.81 13.17
CA ALA A 19 12.06 14.04 12.01
C ALA A 19 12.62 12.61 11.93
N THR A 20 13.77 12.36 12.57
CA THR A 20 14.45 11.05 12.63
C THR A 20 14.10 10.25 13.89
N SER A 21 13.26 10.81 14.78
CA SER A 21 12.87 10.11 16.00
C SER A 21 11.93 8.93 15.70
N ASN A 22 12.18 7.80 16.35
CA ASN A 22 11.32 6.62 16.33
C ASN A 22 9.92 6.87 16.96
N ILE A 23 9.72 8.03 17.58
CA ILE A 23 8.42 8.47 18.12
C ILE A 23 7.48 8.90 16.97
N CYS A 24 8.01 9.23 15.79
CA CYS A 24 7.20 9.72 14.67
C CYS A 24 6.32 8.60 14.06
N PRO A 25 4.98 8.68 14.19
CA PRO A 25 4.11 7.65 13.63
C PRO A 25 4.16 7.60 12.09
N ARG A 26 4.38 8.76 11.45
CA ARG A 26 4.55 8.84 9.98
C ARG A 26 5.84 8.16 9.52
N LEU A 27 6.95 8.35 10.23
CA LEU A 27 8.22 7.69 9.88
C LEU A 27 8.11 6.17 10.05
N THR A 28 7.56 5.72 11.18
CA THR A 28 7.34 4.30 11.44
C THR A 28 6.44 3.66 10.39
N LEU A 29 5.40 4.36 9.94
CA LEU A 29 4.53 3.90 8.86
C LEU A 29 5.30 3.74 7.54
N GLU A 30 6.11 4.73 7.15
CA GLU A 30 6.92 4.68 5.93
C GLU A 30 7.96 3.56 5.97
N GLN A 31 8.58 3.31 7.12
CA GLN A 31 9.48 2.16 7.32
C GLN A 31 8.76 0.83 7.11
N LYS A 32 7.56 0.66 7.68
CA LYS A 32 6.75 -0.56 7.49
C LYS A 32 6.33 -0.75 6.03
N ILE A 33 5.98 0.33 5.32
CA ILE A 33 5.66 0.27 3.88
C ILE A 33 6.90 -0.15 3.08
N LEU A 34 8.09 0.35 3.42
CA LEU A 34 9.33 -0.02 2.73
C LEU A 34 9.70 -1.49 2.97
N GLU A 35 9.55 -1.97 4.20
CA GLU A 35 9.73 -3.37 4.57
C GLU A 35 8.73 -4.28 3.83
N PHE A 36 7.45 -3.90 3.81
CA PHE A 36 6.40 -4.58 3.06
C PHE A 36 6.69 -4.62 1.56
N LYS A 37 7.12 -3.48 0.99
CA LYS A 37 7.54 -3.38 -0.41
C LYS A 37 8.64 -4.40 -0.73
N CYS A 38 9.71 -4.43 0.07
CA CYS A 38 10.87 -5.29 -0.19
C CYS A 38 10.53 -6.77 -0.09
N ARG A 39 9.71 -7.18 0.89
CA ARG A 39 9.28 -8.58 1.05
C ARG A 39 8.37 -9.08 -0.06
N ASN A 40 7.59 -8.19 -0.67
CA ASN A 40 6.59 -8.55 -1.67
C ASN A 40 7.01 -8.16 -3.10
N HIS A 41 8.25 -7.68 -3.28
CA HIS A 41 8.80 -7.23 -4.58
C HIS A 41 7.90 -6.22 -5.32
N LEU A 42 7.25 -5.34 -4.58
CA LEU A 42 6.29 -4.37 -5.12
C LEU A 42 6.96 -3.05 -5.53
N THR A 43 6.26 -2.28 -6.37
CA THR A 43 6.56 -0.85 -6.50
C THR A 43 6.12 -0.09 -5.24
N ILE A 44 6.70 1.08 -4.99
CA ILE A 44 6.36 1.89 -3.80
C ILE A 44 4.89 2.34 -3.80
N GLY A 45 4.32 2.62 -4.98
CA GLY A 45 2.93 3.01 -5.13
C GLY A 45 1.95 1.87 -4.80
N GLU A 46 2.26 0.65 -5.23
CA GLU A 46 1.46 -0.54 -4.90
C GLU A 46 1.54 -0.88 -3.42
N ALA A 47 2.74 -0.85 -2.83
CA ALA A 47 2.94 -1.07 -1.40
C ALA A 47 2.11 -0.08 -0.57
N ARG A 48 2.14 1.21 -0.92
CA ARG A 48 1.30 2.24 -0.26
C ARG A 48 -0.19 1.97 -0.40
N ARG A 49 -0.67 1.61 -1.59
CA ARG A 49 -2.09 1.29 -1.81
C ARG A 49 -2.51 0.08 -0.98
N LEU A 50 -1.80 -1.03 -1.07
CA LEU A 50 -2.13 -2.27 -0.35
C LEU A 50 -2.06 -2.08 1.18
N TYR A 51 -1.04 -1.37 1.68
CA TYR A 51 -0.92 -1.08 3.11
C TYR A 51 -2.02 -0.13 3.62
N ALA A 52 -2.49 0.81 2.79
CA ALA A 52 -3.62 1.67 3.12
C ALA A 52 -4.97 0.94 3.02
N HIS A 53 -5.08 -0.09 2.16
CA HIS A 53 -6.28 -0.91 2.03
C HIS A 53 -6.36 -1.95 3.15
N SER A 54 -5.25 -2.58 3.56
CA SER A 54 -5.23 -3.55 4.65
C SER A 54 -5.65 -2.97 6.01
N SER A 55 -5.50 -1.65 6.20
CA SER A 55 -6.01 -0.93 7.38
C SER A 55 -7.48 -0.48 7.27
N LYS A 56 -8.09 -0.58 6.07
CA LYS A 56 -9.48 -0.17 5.77
C LYS A 56 -10.40 -1.33 5.41
N THR A 57 -9.90 -2.55 5.30
CA THR A 57 -10.73 -3.72 4.98
C THR A 57 -11.44 -4.22 6.23
N ASN A 58 -12.61 -3.65 6.49
CA ASN A 58 -13.70 -4.38 7.12
C ASN A 58 -13.91 -5.62 6.23
N TYR A 59 -13.94 -6.83 6.79
CA TYR A 59 -14.07 -8.09 6.03
C TYR A 59 -15.16 -8.05 4.93
N SER A 60 -16.24 -7.28 5.16
CA SER A 60 -17.33 -7.07 4.20
C SER A 60 -16.91 -6.35 2.90
N GLU A 61 -15.96 -5.41 2.95
CA GLU A 61 -15.51 -4.64 1.79
C GLU A 61 -14.60 -5.51 0.90
N ALA A 62 -13.70 -6.28 1.51
CA ALA A 62 -12.81 -7.19 0.82
C ALA A 62 -13.57 -8.32 0.09
N ALA A 63 -14.63 -8.85 0.69
CA ALA A 63 -15.48 -9.87 0.09
C ALA A 63 -16.25 -9.36 -1.14
N LYS A 64 -16.65 -8.08 -1.16
CA LYS A 64 -17.34 -7.45 -2.30
C LYS A 64 -16.41 -7.24 -3.50
N ILE A 65 -15.16 -6.88 -3.26
CA ILE A 65 -14.17 -6.73 -4.34
C ILE A 65 -13.85 -8.09 -4.98
N ASN A 66 -13.77 -9.16 -4.17
CA ASN A 66 -13.48 -10.50 -4.68
C ASN A 66 -14.65 -11.14 -5.45
N SER A 67 -15.89 -10.72 -5.15
CA SER A 67 -17.10 -11.17 -5.87
C SER A 67 -17.41 -10.35 -7.13
N ALA A 68 -16.75 -9.20 -7.31
CA ALA A 68 -16.80 -8.40 -8.53
C ALA A 68 -15.68 -8.73 -9.53
N ALA A 69 -14.82 -9.70 -9.22
CA ALA A 69 -13.85 -10.20 -10.18
C ALA A 69 -14.62 -10.86 -11.35
N PRO A 70 -14.42 -10.41 -12.60
CA PRO A 70 -15.07 -11.05 -13.74
C PRO A 70 -14.64 -12.51 -13.81
N ASN A 71 -15.55 -13.39 -14.24
CA ASN A 71 -15.30 -14.82 -14.33
C ASN A 71 -14.03 -15.06 -15.18
N ILE A 72 -12.94 -15.44 -14.50
CA ILE A 72 -11.62 -15.61 -15.11
C ILE A 72 -11.68 -16.69 -16.20
N GLU A 73 -12.52 -17.71 -16.00
CA GLU A 73 -12.74 -18.78 -16.97
C GLU A 73 -13.38 -18.24 -18.26
N GLU A 74 -14.35 -17.32 -18.14
CA GLU A 74 -15.02 -16.71 -19.29
C GLU A 74 -14.09 -15.76 -20.05
N ILE A 75 -13.25 -14.98 -19.35
CA ILE A 75 -12.23 -14.12 -19.98
C ILE A 75 -11.19 -14.96 -20.73
N VAL A 76 -10.75 -16.07 -20.14
CA VAL A 76 -9.78 -16.97 -20.76
C VAL A 76 -10.39 -17.61 -22.01
N ASN A 77 -11.63 -18.08 -21.93
CA ASN A 77 -12.34 -18.67 -23.08
C ASN A 77 -12.53 -17.67 -24.22
N GLN A 78 -12.92 -16.42 -23.92
CA GLN A 78 -13.02 -15.37 -24.94
C GLN A 78 -11.66 -15.07 -25.60
N ARG A 79 -10.57 -15.09 -24.83
CA ARG A 79 -9.21 -14.87 -25.36
C ARG A 79 -8.76 -16.02 -26.25
N VAL A 80 -9.05 -17.27 -25.85
CA VAL A 80 -8.73 -18.47 -26.63
C VAL A 80 -9.49 -18.45 -27.95
N GLU A 81 -10.79 -18.17 -27.94
CA GLU A 81 -11.60 -18.07 -29.16
C GLU A 81 -11.12 -16.95 -30.09
N TYR A 82 -10.78 -15.79 -29.54
CA TYR A 82 -10.24 -14.67 -30.30
C TYR A 82 -8.92 -15.06 -30.99
N CYS A 83 -8.00 -15.71 -30.27
CA CYS A 83 -6.75 -16.19 -30.84
C CYS A 83 -7.00 -17.25 -31.93
N SER A 84 -7.93 -18.19 -31.73
CA SER A 84 -8.25 -19.21 -32.75
C SER A 84 -8.87 -18.62 -34.03
N LYS A 85 -9.66 -17.55 -33.92
CA LYS A 85 -10.32 -16.89 -35.07
C LYS A 85 -9.41 -15.97 -35.87
N HIS A 86 -8.30 -15.51 -35.30
CA HIS A 86 -7.37 -14.57 -35.94
C HIS A 86 -6.03 -15.17 -36.37
N TYR A 87 -5.77 -16.44 -36.05
CA TYR A 87 -4.53 -17.15 -36.41
C TYR A 87 -4.75 -18.36 -37.35
N ASN A 88 -5.92 -18.47 -37.99
CA ASN A 88 -6.18 -19.36 -39.12
C ASN A 88 -6.48 -18.55 -40.39
#